data_AF-A5PEQ8-F1
#
_entry.id   AF-A5PEQ8-F1
#
_cell.length_a   1.000
_cell.length_b   1.000
_cell.length_c   1.000
_cell.angle_alpha   90.00
_cell.angle_beta   90.00
_cell.angle_gamma   90.00
#
_symmetry.space_group_name_H-M   'P 1'
#
loop_
_entity.id
_entity.type
_entity.pdbx_description
1 polymer ?
#
loop_
_entity_poly.entity_id
_entity_poly.type
_entity_poly.pdbx_seq_one_letter_code
_entity_poly.pdbx_strand_id
1 'polypeptide(L)'
;MERPANPANPEPALAAPSETERKYLVRFDNPSTTIPKGTVIHAVLESALDSTRPGAVRAIVSRDVSSFDGSRVLIPKGSRLFGTYQAGLARGEKRALVQWTRLMLPEGVIMELDSPSADPLGRAGVKGKVDSHFFGRFGDALMRSILDVGVQVAGREVGGDTVIVQMPPSAQLDPNPNQDFQPTLKIKHGTSVSVFVAHDLDFSRQAR
;
A
#
# COMPACT_ATOMS: atom_id res chain seq x y z
N MET A 1 -48.88 -32.62 46.59
CA MET A 1 -48.34 -31.30 46.22
C MET A 1 -46.98 -31.53 45.57
N GLU A 2 -46.96 -31.92 44.30
CA GLU A 2 -45.73 -32.10 43.52
C GLU A 2 -45.40 -30.78 42.81
N ARG A 3 -44.15 -30.33 42.92
CA ARG A 3 -43.62 -29.14 42.23
C ARG A 3 -43.28 -29.56 40.78
N PRO A 4 -43.70 -28.85 39.74
CA PRO A 4 -43.36 -29.24 38.36
C PRO A 4 -41.87 -29.01 38.07
N ALA A 5 -41.25 -30.01 37.44
CA ALA A 5 -39.91 -29.93 36.88
C ALA A 5 -39.89 -29.01 35.65
N ASN A 6 -38.93 -28.09 35.64
CA ASN A 6 -38.65 -27.15 34.55
C ASN A 6 -38.18 -27.91 33.29
N PRO A 7 -38.77 -27.68 32.09
CA PRO A 7 -38.28 -28.32 30.87
C PRO A 7 -36.95 -27.70 30.47
N ALA A 8 -35.88 -28.46 30.70
CA ALA A 8 -34.53 -28.12 30.26
C ALA A 8 -34.52 -27.87 28.75
N ASN A 9 -34.04 -26.68 28.41
CA ASN A 9 -33.62 -26.26 27.07
C ASN A 9 -32.83 -27.38 26.38
N PRO A 10 -33.15 -27.80 25.13
CA PRO A 10 -32.37 -28.81 24.44
C PRO A 10 -30.94 -28.28 24.22
N GLU A 11 -29.94 -29.05 24.65
CA GLU A 11 -28.53 -28.77 24.39
C GLU A 11 -28.33 -28.54 22.88
N PRO A 12 -27.53 -27.53 22.47
CA PRO A 12 -27.15 -27.41 21.07
C PRO A 12 -26.32 -28.64 20.71
N ALA A 13 -26.92 -29.53 19.92
CA ALA A 13 -26.19 -30.63 19.31
C ALA A 13 -24.97 -30.04 18.60
N LEU A 14 -23.78 -30.41 19.10
CA LEU A 14 -22.50 -30.13 18.46
C LEU A 14 -22.62 -30.58 17.01
N ALA A 15 -22.70 -29.62 16.10
CA ALA A 15 -22.64 -29.90 14.68
C ALA A 15 -21.36 -30.71 14.42
N ALA A 16 -21.53 -31.92 13.89
CA ALA A 16 -20.40 -32.75 13.47
C ALA A 16 -19.49 -31.92 12.54
N PRO A 17 -18.16 -32.06 12.64
CA PRO A 17 -17.25 -31.37 11.74
C PRO A 17 -17.62 -31.75 10.31
N SER A 18 -17.93 -30.75 9.49
CA SER A 18 -18.18 -30.90 8.06
C SER A 18 -17.09 -31.78 7.45
N GLU A 19 -17.49 -32.76 6.63
CA GLU A 19 -16.60 -33.67 5.91
C GLU A 19 -15.31 -32.95 5.48
N THR A 20 -14.18 -33.52 5.90
CA THR A 20 -12.85 -33.07 5.55
C THR A 20 -12.77 -32.75 4.06
N GLU A 21 -12.74 -31.46 3.71
CA GLU A 21 -12.50 -30.99 2.34
C GLU A 21 -11.11 -31.48 1.91
N ARG A 22 -11.06 -32.66 1.26
CA ARG A 22 -9.82 -33.27 0.80
C ARG A 22 -9.25 -32.40 -0.31
N LYS A 23 -8.07 -31.82 -0.08
CA LYS A 23 -7.33 -31.09 -1.10
C LYS A 23 -6.53 -32.08 -1.95
N TYR A 24 -6.72 -32.03 -3.26
CA TYR A 24 -6.00 -32.87 -4.21
C TYR A 24 -4.73 -32.16 -4.70
N LEU A 25 -3.70 -32.95 -5.00
CA LEU A 25 -2.53 -32.45 -5.71
C LEU A 25 -2.88 -32.23 -7.17
N VAL A 26 -2.59 -31.04 -7.68
CA VAL A 26 -2.69 -30.72 -9.11
C VAL A 26 -1.28 -30.42 -9.61
N ARG A 27 -0.92 -30.97 -10.76
CA ARG A 27 0.35 -30.71 -11.44
C ARG A 27 0.12 -29.65 -12.51
N PHE A 28 1.09 -28.75 -12.71
CA PHE A 28 1.08 -27.86 -13.86
C PHE A 28 1.09 -28.65 -15.18
N ASP A 29 0.30 -28.21 -16.15
CA ASP A 29 0.28 -28.81 -17.48
C ASP A 29 1.64 -28.67 -18.18
N ASN A 30 2.28 -27.49 -18.08
CA ASN A 30 3.58 -27.19 -18.68
C ASN A 30 4.56 -26.53 -17.70
N PRO A 31 5.20 -27.29 -16.78
CA PRO A 31 6.11 -26.71 -15.79
C PRO A 31 7.34 -26.01 -16.38
N SER A 32 7.69 -26.31 -17.64
CA SER A 32 8.79 -25.65 -18.36
C SER A 32 8.43 -24.29 -18.94
N THR A 33 7.14 -23.95 -19.03
CA THR A 33 6.64 -22.68 -19.56
C THR A 33 5.75 -21.93 -18.59
N THR A 34 5.68 -22.35 -17.33
CA THR A 34 4.86 -21.69 -16.31
C THR A 34 5.72 -21.03 -15.24
N ILE A 35 5.39 -19.79 -14.89
CA ILE A 35 5.82 -19.14 -13.66
C ILE A 35 4.67 -19.25 -12.65
N PRO A 36 4.88 -19.89 -11.49
CA PRO A 36 3.81 -20.06 -10.51
C PRO A 36 3.49 -18.72 -9.83
N LYS A 37 2.24 -18.60 -9.37
CA LYS A 37 1.84 -17.55 -8.43
C LYS A 37 2.75 -17.56 -7.20
N GLY A 38 3.00 -16.39 -6.66
CA GLY A 38 3.92 -16.15 -5.56
C GLY A 38 5.38 -15.96 -5.97
N THR A 39 5.71 -16.10 -7.25
CA THR A 39 7.04 -15.73 -7.76
C THR A 39 7.28 -14.23 -7.58
N VAL A 40 8.49 -13.87 -7.14
CA VAL A 40 8.89 -12.47 -6.94
C VAL A 40 9.73 -12.01 -8.12
N ILE A 41 9.21 -11.07 -8.90
CA ILE A 41 9.94 -10.46 -10.02
C ILE A 41 10.66 -9.21 -9.50
N HIS A 42 11.98 -9.22 -9.47
CA HIS A 42 12.78 -8.08 -9.03
C HIS A 42 12.94 -7.06 -10.16
N ALA A 43 12.54 -5.81 -9.92
CA ALA A 43 12.60 -4.72 -10.88
C ALA A 43 13.13 -3.42 -10.27
N VAL A 44 13.39 -2.44 -11.13
CA VAL A 44 13.84 -1.10 -10.75
C VAL A 44 12.94 -0.08 -11.42
N LEU A 45 12.44 0.89 -10.65
CA LEU A 45 11.59 1.95 -11.17
C LEU A 45 12.36 2.83 -12.17
N GLU A 46 11.81 3.01 -13.37
CA GLU A 46 12.34 3.97 -14.35
C GLU A 46 11.75 5.36 -14.13
N SER A 47 10.48 5.44 -13.73
CA SER A 47 9.80 6.69 -13.39
C SER A 47 9.83 6.96 -11.89
N ALA A 48 9.92 8.23 -11.50
CA ALA A 48 9.60 8.64 -10.13
C ALA A 48 8.09 8.49 -9.88
N LEU A 49 7.70 8.23 -8.63
CA LEU A 49 6.31 8.15 -8.20
C LEU A 49 6.04 9.28 -7.20
N ASP A 50 4.95 10.01 -7.44
CA ASP A 50 4.42 11.03 -6.54
C ASP A 50 2.92 10.80 -6.34
N SER A 51 2.53 10.41 -5.12
CA SER A 51 1.14 10.09 -4.79
C SER A 51 0.25 11.33 -4.59
N THR A 52 0.73 12.54 -4.91
CA THR A 52 -0.11 13.74 -4.96
C THR A 52 -1.24 13.60 -6.00
N ARG A 53 -1.00 12.87 -7.10
CA ARG A 53 -1.98 12.59 -8.16
C ARG A 53 -1.87 11.13 -8.61
N PRO A 54 -3.00 10.49 -9.00
CA PRO A 54 -2.93 9.14 -9.55
C PRO A 54 -2.19 9.17 -10.88
N GLY A 55 -1.45 8.11 -11.19
CA GLY A 55 -0.59 8.10 -12.36
C GLY A 55 -0.15 6.71 -12.78
N ALA A 56 0.51 6.67 -13.94
CA ALA A 56 1.17 5.47 -14.43
C ALA A 56 2.64 5.44 -13.97
N VAL A 57 3.16 4.24 -13.82
CA VAL A 57 4.54 3.99 -13.39
C VAL A 57 5.14 2.89 -14.25
N ARG A 58 6.44 3.02 -14.51
CA ARG A 58 7.21 2.06 -15.30
C ARG A 58 8.42 1.55 -14.53
N ALA A 59 8.70 0.26 -14.64
CA ALA A 59 9.88 -0.37 -14.09
C ALA A 59 10.53 -1.31 -15.11
N ILE A 60 11.81 -1.59 -14.90
CA ILE A 60 12.58 -2.54 -15.69
C ILE A 60 12.99 -3.74 -14.83
N VAL A 61 12.79 -4.95 -15.34
CA VAL A 61 13.15 -6.19 -14.66
C VAL A 61 14.67 -6.27 -14.54
N SER A 62 15.14 -6.48 -13.33
CA SER A 62 16.55 -6.43 -12.95
C SER A 62 17.26 -7.78 -12.98
N ARG A 63 16.48 -8.87 -12.90
CA ARG A 63 16.97 -10.25 -12.84
C ARG A 63 16.12 -11.16 -13.71
N ASP A 64 16.76 -12.15 -14.31
CA ASP A 64 16.08 -13.18 -15.08
C ASP A 64 15.15 -14.01 -14.18
N VAL A 65 13.94 -14.29 -14.65
CA VAL A 65 12.98 -15.17 -13.96
C VAL A 65 12.79 -16.43 -14.79
N SER A 66 13.14 -17.55 -14.17
CA SER A 66 13.06 -18.87 -14.79
C SER A 66 11.69 -19.52 -14.62
N SER A 67 11.42 -20.51 -15.46
CA SER A 67 10.28 -21.44 -15.34
C SER A 67 10.27 -22.17 -14.00
N PHE A 68 9.12 -22.76 -13.65
CA PHE A 68 8.96 -23.57 -12.43
C PHE A 68 10.00 -24.69 -12.33
N ASP A 69 10.31 -25.36 -13.44
CA ASP A 69 11.34 -26.41 -13.48
C ASP A 69 12.78 -25.89 -13.62
N GLY A 70 12.97 -24.58 -13.76
CA GLY A 70 14.28 -23.94 -13.95
C GLY A 70 14.93 -24.19 -15.32
N SER A 71 14.26 -24.87 -16.25
CA SER A 71 14.83 -25.26 -17.54
C SER A 71 15.11 -24.10 -18.48
N ARG A 72 14.39 -22.98 -18.35
CA ARG A 72 14.54 -21.81 -19.22
C ARG A 72 14.19 -20.51 -18.50
N VAL A 73 14.75 -19.41 -18.99
CA VAL A 73 14.36 -18.05 -18.59
C VAL A 73 13.10 -17.68 -19.37
N LEU A 74 12.03 -17.34 -18.66
CA LEU A 74 10.75 -16.92 -19.25
C LEU A 74 10.59 -15.40 -19.25
N ILE A 75 11.12 -14.72 -18.23
CA ILE A 75 11.17 -13.25 -18.19
C ILE A 75 12.63 -12.83 -18.15
N PRO A 76 13.20 -12.39 -19.27
CA PRO A 76 14.56 -11.88 -19.30
C PRO A 76 14.69 -10.57 -18.52
N LYS A 77 15.86 -10.33 -17.95
CA LYS A 77 16.27 -9.00 -17.47
C LYS A 77 16.15 -8.00 -18.61
N GLY A 78 15.75 -6.78 -18.30
CA GLY A 78 15.44 -5.77 -19.29
C GLY A 78 13.98 -5.78 -19.78
N SER A 79 13.17 -6.78 -19.41
CA SER A 79 11.71 -6.72 -19.60
C SER A 79 11.14 -5.50 -18.90
N ARG A 80 10.11 -4.88 -19.49
CA ARG A 80 9.47 -3.67 -18.95
C ARG A 80 8.16 -4.02 -18.28
N LEU A 81 7.92 -3.41 -17.13
CA LEU A 81 6.70 -3.50 -16.34
C LEU A 81 5.99 -2.17 -16.38
N PHE A 82 4.68 -2.21 -16.60
CA PHE A 82 3.78 -1.08 -16.58
C PHE A 82 2.76 -1.28 -15.47
N GLY A 83 2.51 -0.22 -14.71
CA GLY A 83 1.55 -0.25 -13.64
C GLY A 83 0.93 1.11 -13.39
N THR A 84 -0.01 1.14 -12.45
CA THR A 84 -0.70 2.33 -12.02
C THR A 84 -0.65 2.44 -10.50
N TYR A 85 -0.64 3.66 -10.00
CA TYR A 85 -0.72 3.94 -8.58
C TYR A 85 -1.81 4.97 -8.31
N GLN A 86 -2.42 4.89 -7.13
CA GLN A 86 -3.48 5.80 -6.71
C GLN A 86 -2.91 7.01 -5.96
N ALA A 87 -3.68 8.10 -5.93
CA ALA A 87 -3.34 9.25 -5.12
C ALA A 87 -3.63 9.00 -3.63
N GLY A 88 -2.91 9.74 -2.80
CA GLY A 88 -3.08 9.73 -1.36
C GLY A 88 -2.39 8.56 -0.68
N LEU A 89 -2.28 8.68 0.64
CA LEU A 89 -1.86 7.65 1.57
C LEU A 89 -2.79 7.69 2.76
N ALA A 90 -3.15 6.53 3.29
CA ALA A 90 -3.84 6.49 4.57
C ALA A 90 -2.91 7.01 5.69
N ARG A 91 -3.50 7.55 6.77
CA ARG A 91 -2.71 7.99 7.93
C ARG A 91 -1.91 6.82 8.51
N GLY A 92 -0.61 7.00 8.67
CA GLY A 92 0.31 5.98 9.17
C GLY A 92 0.92 5.08 8.08
N GLU A 93 0.41 5.16 6.85
CA GLU A 93 0.97 4.43 5.72
C GLU A 93 2.26 5.09 5.22
N LYS A 94 3.26 4.26 4.91
CA LYS A 94 4.59 4.69 4.46
C LYS A 94 5.03 3.98 3.16
N ARG A 95 4.07 3.37 2.47
CA ARG A 95 4.29 2.57 1.26
C ARG A 95 3.23 2.92 0.24
N ALA A 96 3.62 3.00 -1.03
CA ALA A 96 2.66 3.15 -2.12
C ALA A 96 2.36 1.77 -2.67
N LEU A 97 1.07 1.49 -2.87
CA LEU A 97 0.63 0.32 -3.61
C LEU A 97 0.61 0.66 -5.09
N VAL A 98 1.50 0.00 -5.83
CA VAL A 98 1.48 -0.01 -7.29
C VAL A 98 0.79 -1.30 -7.72
N GLN A 99 -0.17 -1.18 -8.64
CA GLN A 99 -0.76 -2.32 -9.33
C GLN A 99 -0.04 -2.48 -10.68
N TRP A 100 0.65 -3.60 -10.88
CA TRP A 100 1.31 -3.91 -12.16
C TRP A 100 0.31 -4.58 -13.08
N THR A 101 -0.03 -3.90 -14.17
CA THR A 101 -1.04 -4.36 -15.11
C THR A 101 -0.41 -5.14 -16.25
N ARG A 102 0.77 -4.74 -16.74
CA ARG A 102 1.37 -5.34 -17.94
C ARG A 102 2.87 -5.57 -17.82
N LEU A 103 3.31 -6.70 -18.35
CA LEU A 103 4.70 -7.07 -18.62
C LEU A 103 4.94 -7.06 -20.13
N MET A 104 6.07 -6.50 -20.55
CA MET A 104 6.54 -6.46 -21.95
C MET A 104 7.95 -7.02 -22.02
N LEU A 105 8.11 -8.11 -22.76
CA LEU A 105 9.39 -8.78 -22.95
C LEU A 105 10.21 -8.07 -24.05
N PRO A 106 11.54 -8.26 -24.07
CA PRO A 106 12.41 -7.66 -25.08
C PRO A 106 12.06 -8.06 -26.52
N GLU A 107 11.51 -9.26 -26.73
CA GLU A 107 11.05 -9.73 -28.04
C GLU A 107 9.73 -9.11 -28.53
N GLY A 108 9.12 -8.18 -27.78
CA GLY A 108 7.85 -7.55 -28.15
C GLY A 108 6.60 -8.34 -27.76
N VAL A 109 6.76 -9.41 -26.98
CA VAL A 109 5.64 -10.14 -26.37
C VAL A 109 5.11 -9.38 -25.16
N ILE A 110 3.79 -9.28 -25.06
CA ILE A 110 3.11 -8.63 -23.93
C ILE A 110 2.28 -9.65 -23.16
N MET A 111 2.18 -9.45 -21.85
CA MET A 111 1.39 -10.27 -20.94
C MET A 111 0.71 -9.35 -19.92
N GLU A 112 -0.57 -9.57 -19.67
CA GLU A 112 -1.28 -8.94 -18.56
C GLU A 112 -0.90 -9.67 -17.27
N LEU A 113 -0.49 -8.91 -16.25
CA LEU A 113 0.12 -9.42 -15.02
C LEU A 113 -0.82 -9.31 -13.82
N ASP A 114 -1.64 -8.26 -13.77
CA ASP A 114 -2.59 -7.93 -12.69
C ASP A 114 -2.09 -8.31 -11.29
N SER A 115 -0.87 -7.87 -10.97
CA SER A 115 -0.16 -8.27 -9.75
C SER A 115 0.21 -7.06 -8.89
N PRO A 116 0.07 -7.17 -7.56
CA PRO A 116 0.42 -6.09 -6.65
C PRO A 116 1.95 -5.92 -6.53
N SER A 117 2.37 -4.70 -6.23
CA SER A 117 3.75 -4.41 -5.87
C SER A 117 4.14 -4.96 -4.51
N ALA A 118 5.41 -5.34 -4.40
CA ALA A 118 6.07 -5.73 -3.18
C ALA A 118 7.43 -5.04 -3.03
N ASP A 119 7.98 -5.06 -1.81
CA ASP A 119 9.36 -4.67 -1.52
C ASP A 119 10.32 -5.84 -1.86
N PRO A 120 11.64 -5.61 -1.89
CA PRO A 120 12.63 -6.68 -2.10
C PRO A 120 12.57 -7.82 -1.07
N LEU A 121 11.89 -7.62 0.06
CA LEU A 121 11.67 -8.59 1.13
C LEU A 121 10.27 -9.23 1.07
N GLY A 122 9.48 -8.96 0.01
CA GLY A 122 8.15 -9.52 -0.20
C GLY A 122 7.01 -8.83 0.56
N ARG A 123 7.24 -7.69 1.23
CA ARG A 123 6.15 -6.94 1.89
C ARG A 123 5.35 -6.16 0.84
N ALA A 124 4.05 -6.00 1.05
CA ALA A 124 3.21 -5.23 0.14
C ALA A 124 3.64 -3.76 0.03
N GLY A 125 3.66 -3.25 -1.20
CA GLY A 125 3.93 -1.85 -1.52
C GLY A 125 5.41 -1.46 -1.54
N VAL A 126 5.68 -0.29 -2.12
CA VAL A 126 7.01 0.28 -2.26
C VAL A 126 7.25 1.34 -1.20
N LYS A 127 8.32 1.21 -0.41
CA LYS A 127 8.69 2.19 0.62
C LYS A 127 9.13 3.51 -0.03
N GLY A 128 8.58 4.62 0.45
CA GLY A 128 8.94 5.96 -0.01
C GLY A 128 9.14 6.96 1.12
N LYS A 129 9.46 8.21 0.76
CA LYS A 129 9.49 9.32 1.71
C LYS A 129 8.08 9.89 1.82
N VAL A 130 7.55 9.94 3.04
CA VAL A 130 6.25 10.54 3.33
C VAL A 130 6.42 12.03 3.57
N ASP A 131 5.58 12.83 2.92
CA ASP A 131 5.37 14.24 3.23
C ASP A 131 4.00 14.40 3.90
N SER A 132 4.01 14.78 5.18
CA SER A 132 2.79 14.98 5.97
C SER A 132 2.16 16.36 5.78
N HIS A 133 2.82 17.24 5.01
CA HIS A 133 2.46 18.65 4.85
C HIS A 133 2.28 19.39 6.19
N PHE A 134 3.02 19.01 7.24
CA PHE A 134 2.82 19.51 8.62
C PHE A 134 2.83 21.04 8.72
N PHE A 135 3.76 21.71 8.05
CA PHE A 135 3.83 23.17 8.09
C PHE A 135 2.67 23.85 7.36
N GLY A 136 2.21 23.29 6.23
CA GLY A 136 0.98 23.77 5.58
C GLY A 136 -0.27 23.55 6.44
N ARG A 137 -0.29 22.47 7.22
CA ARG A 137 -1.41 22.08 8.09
C ARG A 137 -1.51 22.89 9.38
N PHE A 138 -0.37 23.20 9.99
CA PHE A 138 -0.33 23.79 11.33
C PHE A 138 0.41 25.11 11.40
N GLY A 139 1.07 25.56 10.32
CA GLY A 139 1.87 26.79 10.31
C GLY A 139 1.05 28.02 10.69
N ASP A 140 -0.17 28.08 10.19
CA ASP A 140 -1.14 29.14 10.47
C ASP A 140 -1.56 29.19 11.96
N ALA A 141 -1.87 28.02 12.55
CA ALA A 141 -2.21 27.92 13.96
C ALA A 141 -1.01 28.22 14.86
N LEU A 142 0.19 27.80 14.47
CA LEU A 142 1.43 28.11 15.18
C LEU A 142 1.73 29.61 15.16
N MET A 143 1.58 30.27 14.01
CA MET A 143 1.81 31.71 13.89
C MET A 143 0.80 32.52 14.72
N ARG A 144 -0.48 32.12 14.71
CA ARG A 144 -1.51 32.72 15.57
C ARG A 144 -1.26 32.49 17.06
N SER A 145 -0.78 31.30 17.45
CA SER A 145 -0.42 31.01 18.84
C SER A 145 0.75 31.87 19.31
N ILE A 146 1.79 32.05 18.50
CA ILE A 146 2.93 32.93 18.83
C ILE A 146 2.46 34.39 18.97
N LEU A 147 1.59 34.84 18.05
CA LEU A 147 1.04 36.19 18.10
C LEU A 147 0.20 36.42 19.38
N ASP A 148 -0.66 35.47 19.75
CA ASP A 148 -1.47 35.53 20.97
C ASP A 148 -0.60 35.58 22.23
N VAL A 149 0.43 34.73 22.33
CA VAL A 149 1.40 34.78 23.44
C VAL A 149 2.12 36.13 23.48
N GLY A 150 2.54 36.67 22.33
CA GLY A 150 3.18 37.97 22.24
C GLY A 150 2.29 39.12 22.72
N VAL A 151 1.02 39.13 22.32
CA VAL A 151 0.02 40.13 22.77
C VAL A 151 -0.24 40.01 24.27
N GLN A 152 -0.34 38.78 24.81
CA GLN A 152 -0.52 38.57 26.25
C GLN A 152 0.69 39.04 27.07
N VAL A 153 1.92 38.79 26.61
CA VAL A 153 3.13 39.27 27.28
C VAL A 153 3.23 40.79 27.22
N ALA A 154 2.99 41.40 26.06
CA ALA A 154 2.99 42.86 25.92
C ALA A 154 1.87 43.52 26.76
N GLY A 155 0.69 42.92 26.82
CA GLY A 155 -0.43 43.42 27.64
C GLY A 155 -0.13 43.39 29.15
N ARG A 156 0.66 42.42 29.62
CA ARG A 156 1.10 42.34 31.03
C ARG A 156 2.04 43.47 31.44
N GLU A 157 2.82 44.02 30.51
CA GLU A 157 3.71 45.16 30.81
C GLU A 157 2.96 46.50 30.81
N VAL A 158 1.77 46.58 30.19
CA VAL A 158 1.01 47.82 30.04
C VAL A 158 -0.15 47.94 31.04
N GLY A 159 -0.65 46.84 31.64
CA GLY A 159 -1.78 46.86 32.57
C GLY A 159 -1.65 45.87 33.72
N GLY A 160 -1.60 46.40 34.95
CA GLY A 160 -1.51 45.61 36.17
C GLY A 160 -2.77 44.78 36.47
N ASP A 161 -2.52 43.53 36.86
CA ASP A 161 -3.34 42.68 37.74
C ASP A 161 -4.79 42.39 37.32
N THR A 162 -4.95 41.62 36.23
CA THR A 162 -5.87 40.45 36.11
C THR A 162 -5.86 40.03 34.64
N VAL A 163 -5.15 38.94 34.32
CA VAL A 163 -5.23 38.31 32.98
C VAL A 163 -6.30 37.23 33.05
N ILE A 164 -7.51 37.53 32.57
CA ILE A 164 -8.51 36.49 32.29
C ILE A 164 -7.95 35.69 31.11
N VAL A 165 -7.50 34.45 31.37
CA VAL A 165 -7.10 33.50 30.31
C VAL A 165 -8.36 32.98 29.63
N GLN A 166 -8.98 33.83 28.83
CA GLN A 166 -10.03 33.41 27.93
C GLN A 166 -9.34 33.00 26.64
N MET A 167 -9.23 31.69 26.41
CA MET A 167 -8.68 31.16 25.16
C MET A 167 -9.46 31.79 24.01
N PRO A 168 -8.84 32.62 23.15
CA PRO A 168 -9.58 33.27 22.09
C PRO A 168 -10.13 32.18 21.16
N PRO A 169 -11.33 32.35 20.57
CA PRO A 169 -11.89 31.37 19.63
C PRO A 169 -10.95 31.07 18.45
N SER A 170 -9.96 31.93 18.16
CA SER A 170 -8.89 31.71 17.19
C SER A 170 -7.79 30.71 17.61
N ALA A 171 -7.72 30.34 18.89
CA ALA A 171 -6.84 29.31 19.44
C ALA A 171 -7.55 27.94 19.57
N GLN A 172 -8.83 27.85 19.20
CA GLN A 172 -9.47 26.56 18.95
C GLN A 172 -8.84 25.98 17.68
N LEU A 173 -7.88 25.07 17.89
CA LEU A 173 -7.35 24.22 16.82
C LEU A 173 -8.54 23.55 16.15
N ASP A 174 -8.65 23.73 14.84
CA ASP A 174 -9.65 23.05 14.04
C ASP A 174 -9.58 21.55 14.35
N PRO A 175 -10.63 20.92 14.92
CA PRO A 175 -10.57 19.53 15.36
C PRO A 175 -10.35 18.56 14.19
N ASN A 176 -10.50 19.03 12.95
CA ASN A 176 -10.24 18.24 11.75
C ASN A 176 -9.31 18.94 10.74
N PRO A 177 -8.01 19.13 11.06
CA PRO A 177 -7.03 19.76 10.16
C PRO A 177 -6.60 18.80 9.03
N ASN A 178 -7.43 17.80 8.71
CA ASN A 178 -7.14 16.72 7.77
C ASN A 178 -7.91 16.84 6.45
N GLN A 179 -8.88 17.75 6.32
CA GLN A 179 -9.69 17.83 5.09
C GLN A 179 -8.88 18.34 3.89
N ASP A 180 -7.95 19.29 4.09
CA ASP A 180 -7.22 19.91 2.98
C ASP A 180 -5.84 19.29 2.70
N PHE A 181 -5.28 18.52 3.64
CA PHE A 181 -3.90 18.05 3.55
C PHE A 181 -3.79 16.54 3.75
N GLN A 182 -3.89 15.80 2.64
CA GLN A 182 -3.57 14.38 2.62
C GLN A 182 -2.04 14.18 2.62
N PRO A 183 -1.51 13.22 3.41
CA PRO A 183 -0.11 12.83 3.28
C PRO A 183 0.19 12.32 1.87
N THR A 184 1.36 12.67 1.35
CA THR A 184 1.83 12.19 0.04
C THR A 184 3.09 11.36 0.18
N LEU A 185 3.31 10.44 -0.75
CA LEU A 185 4.50 9.62 -0.86
C LEU A 185 5.28 10.02 -2.10
N LYS A 186 6.58 10.23 -1.92
CA LYS A 186 7.52 10.43 -3.01
C LYS A 186 8.52 9.27 -3.05
N ILE A 187 8.62 8.62 -4.21
CA ILE A 187 9.59 7.57 -4.49
C ILE A 187 10.45 8.02 -5.68
N LYS A 188 11.77 7.92 -5.53
CA LYS A 188 12.71 8.30 -6.58
C LYS A 188 12.73 7.23 -7.68
N HIS A 189 13.01 7.65 -8.90
CA HIS A 189 13.46 6.72 -9.94
C HIS A 189 14.72 5.96 -9.48
N GLY A 190 14.98 4.80 -10.06
CA GLY A 190 16.06 3.91 -9.65
C GLY A 190 15.79 3.12 -8.36
N THR A 191 14.63 3.30 -7.72
CA THR A 191 14.28 2.54 -6.52
C THR A 191 13.98 1.08 -6.89
N SER A 192 14.58 0.14 -6.17
CA SER A 192 14.29 -1.29 -6.31
C SER A 192 12.88 -1.61 -5.83
N VAL A 193 12.13 -2.32 -6.67
CA VAL A 193 10.77 -2.76 -6.42
C VAL A 193 10.65 -4.23 -6.79
N SER A 194 9.65 -4.90 -6.22
CA SER A 194 9.32 -6.26 -6.60
C SER A 194 7.88 -6.32 -7.08
N VAL A 195 7.59 -7.29 -7.94
CA VAL A 195 6.23 -7.68 -8.27
C VAL A 195 5.97 -9.04 -7.65
N PHE A 196 4.89 -9.15 -6.90
CA PHE A 196 4.45 -10.44 -6.37
C PHE A 196 3.40 -11.01 -7.30
N VAL A 197 3.80 -12.02 -8.09
CA VAL A 197 2.95 -12.60 -9.13
C VAL A 197 1.68 -13.20 -8.51
N ALA A 198 0.52 -12.66 -8.85
CA ALA A 198 -0.76 -13.08 -8.26
C ALA A 198 -1.37 -14.31 -8.94
N HIS A 199 -1.01 -14.56 -10.20
CA HIS A 199 -1.60 -15.61 -11.05
C HIS A 199 -0.50 -16.44 -11.70
N ASP A 200 -0.80 -17.70 -12.02
CA ASP A 200 0.13 -18.53 -12.79
C ASP A 200 0.27 -17.94 -14.20
N LEU A 201 1.51 -17.68 -14.63
CA LEU A 201 1.81 -17.09 -15.92
C LEU A 201 2.24 -18.20 -16.88
N ASP A 202 1.44 -18.47 -17.91
CA ASP A 202 1.76 -19.47 -18.92
C ASP A 202 2.33 -18.84 -20.21
N PHE A 203 3.54 -19.26 -20.57
CA PHE A 203 4.29 -18.85 -21.74
C PHE A 203 4.20 -19.87 -22.88
N SER A 204 3.40 -20.94 -22.73
CA SER A 204 3.25 -22.00 -23.74
C SER A 204 2.81 -21.51 -25.12
N ARG A 205 2.09 -20.38 -25.16
CA ARG A 205 1.55 -19.76 -26.39
C ARG A 205 2.46 -18.71 -27.02
N GLN A 206 3.69 -18.54 -26.54
CA GLN A 206 4.66 -17.70 -27.26
C GLN A 206 4.91 -18.30 -28.65
N ALA A 207 4.57 -17.53 -29.70
CA ALA A 207 4.95 -17.88 -31.06
C ALA A 207 6.49 -17.91 -31.14
N ARG A 208 7.03 -19.03 -31.62
CA ARG A 208 8.47 -19.19 -31.88
C ARG A 208 8.99 -18.18 -32.90
#